data_AF-A0A6J4HZS9-F1
#
_entry.id   AF-A0A6J4HZS9-F1
#
_cell.length_a   1.000
_cell.length_b   1.000
_cell.length_c   1.000
_cell.angle_alpha   90.00
_cell.angle_beta   90.00
_cell.angle_gamma   90.00
#
_symmetry.space_group_name_H-M   'P 1'
#
loop_
_entity.id
_entity.type
_entity.pdbx_description
1 polymer ?
#
loop_
_entity_poly.entity_id
_entity_poly.type
_entity_poly.pdbx_seq_one_letter_code
_entity_poly.pdbx_strand_id
1 'polypeptide(L)'
;MTGEHLGAVGATGTGLQAQEVGTLGSATVPGAVRALRGATTIDADEAGQVEDRVVALLQEMLSRNGVEHEEIISILFTATDDVHSAFPATAARTIGLGDVPLICARELDITDATPRCIRVMMHLWTEQGRADLRHVYLEGAKGLRDDLP
;
A
#
# COMPACT_ATOMS: atom_id res chain seq x y z
N MET A 1 -19.98 -13.00 -78.30
CA MET A 1 -20.49 -14.37 -78.07
C MET A 1 -19.31 -15.17 -77.54
N THR A 2 -19.19 -15.25 -76.20
CA THR A 2 -19.59 -16.44 -75.38
C THR A 2 -18.69 -17.64 -75.70
N GLY A 3 -17.96 -18.29 -74.80
CA GLY A 3 -17.88 -18.28 -73.34
C GLY A 3 -17.11 -19.54 -72.93
N GLU A 4 -16.35 -19.42 -71.83
CA GLU A 4 -16.09 -20.40 -70.77
C GLU A 4 -15.66 -21.86 -71.08
N HIS A 5 -14.49 -22.27 -70.57
CA HIS A 5 -14.45 -23.41 -69.65
C HIS A 5 -13.29 -23.37 -68.64
N LEU A 6 -13.62 -23.80 -67.42
CA LEU A 6 -12.91 -23.76 -66.15
C LEU A 6 -11.68 -24.69 -66.05
N GLY A 7 -10.77 -24.35 -65.13
CA GLY A 7 -9.85 -25.28 -64.48
C GLY A 7 -9.21 -24.66 -63.24
N ALA A 8 -9.69 -25.05 -62.06
CA ALA A 8 -9.24 -24.57 -60.75
C ALA A 8 -8.14 -25.45 -60.15
N VAL A 9 -7.06 -24.86 -59.62
CA VAL A 9 -6.13 -25.35 -58.56
C VAL A 9 -5.30 -24.11 -58.16
N GLY A 10 -4.93 -23.74 -56.94
CA GLY A 10 -5.02 -24.28 -55.59
C GLY A 10 -4.24 -23.28 -54.71
N ALA A 11 -4.65 -23.12 -53.46
CA ALA A 11 -4.14 -22.12 -52.53
C ALA A 11 -2.69 -22.39 -52.07
N THR A 12 -1.92 -21.33 -51.86
CA THR A 12 -0.99 -21.23 -50.72
C THR A 12 -0.89 -19.78 -50.27
N GLY A 13 -1.68 -19.44 -49.25
CA GLY A 13 -1.44 -18.27 -48.43
C GLY A 13 -0.36 -18.59 -47.39
N THR A 14 0.63 -17.71 -47.31
CA THR A 14 1.44 -17.50 -46.11
C THR A 14 1.40 -16.00 -45.82
N GLY A 15 0.22 -15.53 -45.42
CA GLY A 15 0.10 -14.29 -44.68
C GLY A 15 0.42 -14.59 -43.22
N LEU A 16 1.50 -14.01 -42.71
CA LEU A 16 1.77 -13.93 -41.29
C LEU A 16 0.50 -13.44 -40.59
N GLN A 17 -0.14 -14.30 -39.79
CA GLN A 17 -1.14 -13.86 -38.84
C GLN A 17 -0.41 -13.04 -37.77
N ALA A 18 -0.61 -11.73 -37.79
CA ALA A 18 -0.33 -10.91 -36.62
C ALA A 18 -1.24 -11.41 -35.50
N GLN A 19 -0.64 -12.05 -34.49
CA GLN A 19 -1.35 -12.36 -33.25
C GLN A 19 -1.84 -11.03 -32.66
N GLU A 20 -3.15 -10.93 -32.44
CA GLU A 20 -3.72 -9.92 -31.57
C GLU A 20 -3.07 -10.05 -30.20
N VAL A 21 -2.27 -9.05 -29.85
CA VAL A 21 -1.82 -8.85 -28.48
C VAL A 21 -3.07 -8.50 -27.69
N GLY A 22 -3.63 -9.50 -27.02
CA GLY A 22 -4.73 -9.32 -26.08
C GLY A 22 -4.41 -8.15 -25.16
N THR A 23 -5.34 -7.19 -25.11
CA THR A 23 -5.27 -6.06 -24.21
C THR A 23 -5.20 -6.60 -22.79
N LEU A 24 -3.99 -6.68 -22.24
CA LEU A 24 -3.80 -6.76 -20.79
C LEU A 24 -4.61 -5.61 -20.23
N GLY A 25 -5.59 -5.93 -19.38
CA GLY A 25 -6.45 -4.93 -18.75
C GLY A 25 -5.57 -3.82 -18.20
N SER A 26 -5.70 -2.63 -18.79
CA SER A 26 -5.07 -1.43 -18.28
C SER A 26 -5.67 -1.21 -16.90
N ALA A 27 -4.93 -1.61 -15.85
CA ALA A 27 -5.17 -1.13 -14.50
C ALA A 27 -4.92 0.37 -14.53
N THR A 28 -5.93 1.08 -15.01
CA THR A 28 -5.97 2.53 -14.93
C THR A 28 -5.96 2.77 -13.43
N VAL A 29 -4.98 3.50 -12.93
CA VAL A 29 -5.06 4.00 -11.56
C VAL A 29 -5.55 5.45 -11.66
N PRO A 30 -6.88 5.70 -11.62
CA PRO A 30 -7.51 6.98 -11.44
C PRO A 30 -6.85 8.06 -10.62
N GLY A 31 -6.24 7.65 -9.51
CA GLY A 31 -6.08 8.52 -8.36
C GLY A 31 -4.86 9.44 -8.42
N ALA A 32 -4.81 10.39 -7.49
CA ALA A 32 -3.60 11.12 -7.20
C ALA A 32 -2.80 10.38 -6.11
N VAL A 33 -1.47 10.54 -6.09
CA VAL A 33 -0.67 10.06 -4.95
C VAL A 33 -1.04 10.87 -3.70
N ARG A 34 -1.37 10.18 -2.63
CA ARG A 34 -1.63 10.73 -1.30
C ARG A 34 -0.93 9.89 -0.23
N ALA A 35 -1.03 10.33 1.02
CA ALA A 35 -0.42 9.62 2.13
C ALA A 35 -1.35 9.57 3.34
N LEU A 36 -1.40 8.41 3.99
CA LEU A 36 -2.04 8.19 5.28
C LEU A 36 -1.00 8.17 6.39
N ARG A 37 -1.31 8.90 7.46
CA ARG A 37 -0.56 8.89 8.72
C ARG A 37 -1.22 7.90 9.68
N GLY A 38 -0.37 7.12 10.34
CA GLY A 38 -0.71 6.25 11.45
C GLY A 38 0.21 6.49 12.63
N ALA A 39 -0.26 6.33 13.86
CA ALA A 39 0.61 6.20 15.03
C ALA A 39 -0.02 5.32 16.11
N THR A 40 0.83 4.61 16.85
CA THR A 40 0.46 3.79 18.00
C THR A 40 1.60 3.78 19.02
N THR A 41 1.34 3.31 20.24
CA THR A 41 2.35 3.12 21.27
C THR A 41 2.37 1.68 21.76
N ILE A 42 3.53 1.22 22.20
CA ILE A 42 3.69 -0.05 22.93
C ILE A 42 3.86 0.25 24.43
N ASP A 43 3.35 -0.65 25.29
CA ASP A 43 3.45 -0.50 26.74
C ASP A 43 4.84 -0.90 27.25
N ALA A 44 5.42 -1.92 26.63
CA ALA A 44 6.76 -2.46 26.84
C ALA A 44 7.45 -2.76 25.50
N ASP A 45 8.78 -2.67 25.45
CA ASP A 45 9.56 -3.01 24.26
C ASP A 45 9.71 -4.53 24.11
N GLU A 46 8.63 -5.18 23.70
CA GLU A 46 8.55 -6.61 23.43
C GLU A 46 8.13 -6.85 21.98
N ALA A 47 8.80 -7.80 21.30
CA ALA A 47 8.60 -8.03 19.87
C ALA A 47 7.15 -8.37 19.50
N GLY A 48 6.48 -9.18 20.33
CA GLY A 48 5.06 -9.52 20.13
C GLY A 48 4.16 -8.29 20.27
N GLN A 49 4.46 -7.38 21.19
CA GLN A 49 3.68 -6.15 21.33
C GLN A 49 3.90 -5.19 20.16
N VAL A 50 5.14 -5.08 19.66
CA VAL A 50 5.42 -4.32 18.43
C VAL A 50 4.60 -4.88 17.27
N GLU A 51 4.58 -6.20 17.11
CA GLU A 51 3.81 -6.87 16.06
C GLU A 51 2.31 -6.58 16.18
N ASP A 52 1.71 -6.87 17.33
CA ASP A 52 0.27 -6.70 17.56
C ASP A 52 -0.18 -5.26 17.35
N ARG A 53 0.57 -4.28 17.89
CA ARG A 53 0.22 -2.86 17.77
C ARG A 53 0.36 -2.35 16.35
N VAL A 54 1.36 -2.81 15.59
CA VAL A 54 1.55 -2.41 14.19
C VAL A 54 0.51 -3.06 13.28
N VAL A 55 0.18 -4.34 13.49
CA VAL A 55 -0.91 -5.02 12.76
C VAL A 55 -2.23 -4.29 12.96
N ALA A 56 -2.60 -4.01 14.21
CA ALA A 56 -3.84 -3.30 14.53
C ALA A 56 -3.87 -1.90 13.89
N LEU A 57 -2.76 -1.17 13.92
CA LEU A 57 -2.64 0.14 13.29
C LEU A 57 -2.85 0.06 11.77
N LEU A 58 -2.16 -0.86 11.09
CA LEU A 58 -2.26 -0.99 9.64
C LEU A 58 -3.66 -1.44 9.21
N GLN A 59 -4.26 -2.41 9.89
CA GLN A 59 -5.62 -2.87 9.60
C GLN A 59 -6.64 -1.74 9.73
N GLU A 60 -6.55 -0.93 10.79
CA GLU A 60 -7.43 0.23 10.98
C GLU A 60 -7.19 1.31 9.92
N MET A 61 -5.93 1.56 9.53
CA MET A 61 -5.62 2.52 8.45
C MET A 61 -6.25 2.10 7.11
N LEU A 62 -6.16 0.82 6.76
CA LEU A 62 -6.72 0.29 5.53
C LEU A 62 -8.24 0.29 5.57
N SER A 63 -8.84 -0.26 6.63
CA SER A 63 -10.29 -0.41 6.76
C SER A 63 -11.00 0.94 6.83
N ARG A 64 -10.48 1.90 7.61
CA ARG A 64 -11.11 3.22 7.81
C ARG A 64 -11.09 4.09 6.55
N ASN A 65 -10.16 3.81 5.62
CA ASN A 65 -10.03 4.57 4.37
C ASN A 65 -10.51 3.78 3.14
N GLY A 66 -10.86 2.51 3.29
CA GLY A 66 -11.25 1.63 2.19
C GLY A 66 -10.12 1.44 1.18
N VAL A 67 -8.89 1.25 1.68
CA VAL A 67 -7.68 1.10 0.85
C VAL A 67 -7.47 -0.37 0.54
N GLU A 68 -7.40 -0.68 -0.75
CA GLU A 68 -7.08 -2.00 -1.26
C GLU A 68 -5.56 -2.19 -1.41
N HIS A 69 -5.12 -3.45 -1.43
CA HIS A 69 -3.70 -3.80 -1.45
C HIS A 69 -2.95 -3.19 -2.64
N GLU A 70 -3.53 -3.25 -3.84
CA GLU A 70 -2.95 -2.76 -5.09
C GLU A 70 -2.79 -1.23 -5.14
N GLU A 71 -3.47 -0.50 -4.25
CA GLU A 71 -3.38 0.96 -4.17
C GLU A 71 -2.15 1.42 -3.39
N ILE A 72 -1.53 0.53 -2.61
CA ILE A 72 -0.41 0.84 -1.72
C ILE A 72 0.88 0.94 -2.52
N ILE A 73 1.54 2.10 -2.46
CA ILE A 73 2.82 2.36 -3.13
C ILE A 73 3.99 1.95 -2.24
N SER A 74 3.96 2.35 -0.96
CA SER A 74 5.02 2.07 0.01
C SER A 74 4.58 2.42 1.44
N ILE A 75 5.28 1.87 2.43
CA ILE A 75 5.07 2.21 3.84
C ILE A 75 6.40 2.54 4.51
N LEU A 76 6.49 3.75 5.05
CA LEU A 76 7.59 4.19 5.91
C LEU A 76 7.16 4.09 7.37
N PHE A 77 7.97 3.42 8.17
CA PHE A 77 7.81 3.30 9.61
C PHE A 77 8.87 4.15 10.32
N THR A 78 8.46 4.88 11.36
CA THR A 78 9.40 5.42 12.34
C THR A 78 9.10 4.87 13.73
N ALA A 79 10.13 4.68 14.55
CA ALA A 79 9.98 4.36 15.97
C ALA A 79 10.90 5.25 16.80
N THR A 80 10.46 5.63 17.99
CA THR A 80 11.30 6.35 18.96
C THR A 80 12.50 5.50 19.38
N ASP A 81 13.56 6.14 19.88
CA ASP A 81 14.84 5.48 20.20
C ASP A 81 14.77 4.53 21.42
N ASP A 82 13.59 4.36 22.01
CA ASP A 82 13.28 3.44 23.10
C ASP A 82 12.50 2.19 22.64
N VAL A 83 12.53 1.88 21.34
CA VAL A 83 11.99 0.64 20.73
C VAL A 83 13.10 -0.11 19.99
N HIS A 84 13.44 -1.31 20.45
CA HIS A 84 14.54 -2.12 19.94
C HIS A 84 14.17 -3.58 19.67
N SER A 85 13.04 -4.04 20.20
CA SER A 85 12.69 -5.46 20.22
C SER A 85 12.36 -6.05 18.85
N ALA A 86 11.88 -5.24 17.90
CA ALA A 86 11.52 -5.70 16.56
C ALA A 86 11.50 -4.56 15.52
N PHE A 87 11.61 -4.94 14.25
CA PHE A 87 11.35 -4.04 13.12
C PHE A 87 9.84 -3.96 12.84
N PRO A 88 9.19 -2.78 12.88
CA PRO A 88 7.76 -2.65 12.59
C PRO A 88 7.34 -3.23 11.24
N ALA A 89 8.20 -3.13 10.21
CA ALA A 89 7.91 -3.67 8.88
C ALA A 89 7.72 -5.20 8.85
N THR A 90 8.21 -5.93 9.86
CA THR A 90 7.99 -7.39 9.92
C THR A 90 6.53 -7.73 10.15
N ALA A 91 5.82 -6.93 10.94
CA ALA A 91 4.39 -7.06 11.21
C ALA A 91 3.54 -6.85 9.94
N ALA A 92 3.92 -5.91 9.07
CA ALA A 92 3.21 -5.70 7.81
C ALA A 92 3.21 -6.94 6.89
N ARG A 93 4.29 -7.74 6.95
CA ARG A 93 4.38 -8.97 6.15
C ARG A 93 3.40 -10.05 6.60
N THR A 94 3.02 -10.08 7.88
CA THR A 94 2.09 -11.09 8.41
C THR A 94 0.65 -10.86 7.96
N ILE A 95 0.33 -9.65 7.52
CA ILE A 95 -0.97 -9.27 6.96
C ILE A 95 -0.99 -9.17 5.42
N GLY A 96 0.01 -9.76 4.75
CA GLY A 96 0.03 -9.86 3.29
C GLY A 96 0.74 -8.73 2.55
N LEU A 97 1.30 -7.73 3.23
CA LEU A 97 2.03 -6.61 2.61
C LEU A 97 3.50 -6.95 2.29
N GLY A 98 3.79 -8.22 1.96
CA GLY A 98 5.15 -8.71 1.77
C GLY A 98 5.81 -8.26 0.46
N ASP A 99 5.01 -7.92 -0.54
CA ASP A 99 5.37 -7.41 -1.86
C ASP A 99 5.43 -5.87 -1.93
N VAL A 100 4.86 -5.18 -0.93
CA VAL A 100 4.92 -3.71 -0.81
C VAL A 100 6.33 -3.29 -0.35
N PRO A 101 6.93 -2.22 -0.92
CA PRO A 101 8.17 -1.65 -0.40
C PRO A 101 7.99 -1.07 1.01
N LEU A 102 8.73 -1.62 1.97
CA LEU A 102 8.70 -1.21 3.39
C LEU A 102 10.09 -0.72 3.83
N ILE A 103 10.13 0.36 4.62
CA ILE A 103 11.37 0.81 5.26
C ILE A 103 11.12 1.31 6.68
N CYS A 104 12.04 1.01 7.59
CA CYS A 104 12.02 1.53 8.94
C CYS A 104 13.13 2.58 9.12
N ALA A 105 12.82 3.63 9.85
CA ALA A 105 13.77 4.62 10.33
C ALA A 105 13.56 4.85 11.83
N ARG A 106 14.54 5.47 12.47
CA ARG A 106 14.39 5.99 13.81
C ARG A 106 13.76 7.38 13.74
N GLU A 107 12.81 7.65 14.62
CA GLU A 107 12.22 8.96 14.82
C GLU A 107 13.21 9.91 15.51
N LEU A 108 13.01 11.21 15.35
CA LEU A 108 13.74 12.21 16.11
C LEU A 108 13.61 11.96 17.64
N ASP A 109 14.72 12.12 18.34
CA ASP A 109 14.77 12.10 19.80
C ASP A 109 14.45 13.50 20.34
N ILE A 110 13.19 13.70 20.72
CA ILE A 110 12.64 14.98 21.19
C ILE A 110 12.30 14.83 22.68
N THR A 111 12.83 15.72 23.51
CA THR A 111 12.51 15.78 24.95
C THR A 111 10.99 15.86 25.16
N ASP A 112 10.48 15.07 26.11
CA ASP A 112 9.06 14.98 26.49
C ASP A 112 8.11 14.55 25.35
N ALA A 113 8.63 14.03 24.24
CA ALA A 113 7.79 13.40 23.21
C ALA A 113 7.17 12.09 23.72
N THR A 114 6.10 11.66 23.04
CA THR A 114 5.42 10.40 23.35
C THR A 114 6.41 9.22 23.26
N PRO A 115 6.71 8.54 24.37
CA PRO A 115 7.67 7.44 24.40
C PRO A 115 7.09 6.20 23.70
N ARG A 116 7.98 5.28 23.29
CA ARG A 116 7.64 3.98 22.70
C ARG A 116 6.60 4.08 21.59
N CYS A 117 6.77 5.09 20.74
CA CYS A 117 5.79 5.46 19.73
C CYS A 117 6.27 5.03 18.34
N ILE A 118 5.41 4.26 17.66
CA ILE A 118 5.62 3.79 16.29
C ILE A 118 4.68 4.59 15.39
N ARG A 119 5.23 5.15 14.32
CA ARG A 119 4.49 5.96 13.33
C ARG A 119 4.59 5.34 11.95
N VAL A 120 3.56 5.58 11.16
CA VAL A 120 3.42 5.08 9.80
C VAL A 120 3.12 6.25 8.87
N MET A 121 3.80 6.25 7.72
CA MET A 121 3.43 7.02 6.54
C MET A 121 3.24 6.04 5.38
N MET A 122 1.99 5.81 5.00
CA MET A 122 1.61 4.96 3.88
C MET A 122 1.34 5.82 2.66
N HIS A 123 2.09 5.64 1.59
CA HIS A 123 1.81 6.27 0.30
C HIS A 123 0.88 5.38 -0.51
N LEU A 124 -0.14 5.97 -1.12
CA LEU A 124 -1.15 5.25 -1.88
C LEU A 124 -1.65 6.07 -3.07
N TRP A 125 -2.21 5.39 -4.05
CA TRP A 125 -3.07 5.97 -5.06
C TRP A 125 -4.50 6.05 -4.52
N THR A 126 -5.18 7.19 -4.69
CA THR A 126 -6.58 7.32 -4.26
C THR A 126 -7.28 8.48 -4.98
N GLU A 127 -8.59 8.33 -5.16
CA GLU A 127 -9.49 9.41 -5.60
C GLU A 127 -9.90 10.34 -4.43
N GLN A 128 -9.71 9.89 -3.19
CA GLN A 128 -10.12 10.66 -2.02
C GLN A 128 -9.32 11.97 -1.89
N GLY A 129 -10.03 13.04 -1.55
CA GLY A 129 -9.42 14.31 -1.21
C GLY A 129 -8.63 14.22 0.10
N ARG A 130 -7.64 15.11 0.30
CA ARG A 130 -6.87 15.16 1.56
C ARG A 130 -7.75 15.37 2.80
N ALA A 131 -8.88 16.06 2.65
CA ALA A 131 -9.83 16.31 3.73
C ALA A 131 -10.68 15.08 4.10
N ASP A 132 -10.75 14.09 3.21
CA ASP A 132 -11.55 12.88 3.38
C ASP A 132 -10.73 11.73 3.97
N LEU A 133 -9.39 11.77 3.79
CA LEU A 133 -8.47 10.81 4.37
C LEU A 133 -8.51 10.86 5.90
N ARG A 134 -8.72 9.69 6.51
CA ARG A 134 -8.85 9.50 7.94
C ARG A 134 -7.57 8.90 8.50
N HIS A 135 -6.74 9.75 9.07
CA HIS A 135 -5.52 9.31 9.76
C HIS A 135 -5.86 8.57 11.06
N VAL A 136 -4.99 7.63 11.45
CA VAL A 136 -5.27 6.72 12.57
C VAL A 136 -4.27 6.92 13.70
N TYR A 137 -4.79 7.13 14.91
CA TYR A 137 -3.98 7.31 16.11
C TYR A 137 -4.56 6.42 17.21
N LEU A 138 -3.79 5.42 17.63
CA LEU A 138 -4.20 4.43 18.62
C LEU A 138 -3.43 4.61 19.93
N GLU A 139 -3.93 4.00 21.00
CA GLU A 139 -3.24 3.94 22.29
C GLU A 139 -2.81 5.32 22.82
N GLY A 140 -1.57 5.44 23.33
CA GLY A 140 -0.98 6.69 23.80
C GLY A 140 -0.69 7.70 22.70
N ALA A 141 -0.87 7.34 21.42
CA ALA A 141 -0.69 8.25 20.29
C ALA A 141 -1.95 9.07 19.97
N LYS A 142 -3.10 8.79 20.61
CA LYS A 142 -4.37 9.51 20.37
C LYS A 142 -4.28 11.03 20.52
N GLY A 143 -3.45 11.51 21.44
CA GLY A 143 -3.22 12.95 21.67
C GLY A 143 -2.24 13.62 20.71
N LEU A 144 -1.69 12.90 19.72
CA LEU A 144 -0.73 13.50 18.76
C LEU A 144 -1.39 14.38 17.71
N ARG A 145 -2.71 14.24 17.49
CA ARG A 145 -3.52 15.15 16.67
C ARG A 145 -4.94 15.21 17.22
N ASP A 146 -5.20 16.24 18.02
CA ASP A 146 -6.55 16.62 18.44
C ASP A 146 -7.29 17.40 17.33
N ASP A 147 -6.59 17.77 16.25
CA ASP A 147 -7.06 18.69 15.20
C ASP A 147 -7.65 18.00 13.96
N LEU A 148 -7.67 16.66 13.94
CA LEU A 148 -8.21 15.90 12.82
C LEU A 148 -9.53 15.22 13.16
N PRO A 149 -10.44 15.12 12.18
CA PRO A 149 -11.67 14.34 12.30
C PRO A 149 -11.46 12.81 12.35
#